data_AF-A0A0A7KEH2-F1
#
_entry.id   AF-A0A0A7KEH2-F1
#
_cell.length_a   1.000
_cell.length_b   1.000
_cell.length_c   1.000
_cell.angle_alpha   90.00
_cell.angle_beta   90.00
_cell.angle_gamma   90.00
#
_symmetry.space_group_name_H-M   'P 1'
#
loop_
_entity.id
_entity.type
_entity.pdbx_description
1 polymer ?
#
loop_
_entity_poly.entity_id
_entity_poly.type
_entity_poly.pdbx_seq_one_letter_code
_entity_poly.pdbx_strand_id
1 'polypeptide(L)'
;MTNPANQDDIIRELVDRLRSAMALVPSATSRDDQAALKGKIGDKLNALSATRIAFPPCADVLLSSIVLSKPDEITALFNQYFVFELDEILLSADAKAGLDAGLLGVLKGAWPPGGCLPSPALTLKGNRHLYLSPIEGANVLKRVMTGDLIWLFYMERMGLFSILGAILDDYATRGKYPIPSDSIDSLILEAMVRQVKSGVSSSVRDRDSSYRRCLGWTSEPGRKLGSPATVNADFNTHFHKVIRLALEYYKDVRLADTIRGDQANNRVSMATLTSIKDTLVLLRQSLDPFTYGRNDANTLSGIVWVIAALGMLRNLVPHLGIPTNFKDPDKFVPAAYELLVLGRSPTAAESQRFTAHLDAARYGRRILLDLEVIDPGNLAELETWLAVAEDSLEGYRTAYRSLTGIDLGVGSLTNIEQQV
;
A
#
# COMPACT_ATOMS: atom_id res chain seq x y z
N MET A 1 24.13 -21.55 -65.88
CA MET A 1 23.74 -22.60 -64.91
C MET A 1 24.39 -22.28 -63.59
N THR A 2 23.75 -21.43 -62.78
CA THR A 2 24.18 -21.11 -61.41
C THR A 2 23.70 -22.22 -60.49
N ASN A 3 24.63 -22.78 -59.71
CA ASN A 3 24.44 -24.00 -58.93
C ASN A 3 23.45 -23.74 -57.76
N PRO A 4 22.27 -24.41 -57.72
CA PRO A 4 21.25 -24.18 -56.69
C PRO A 4 21.72 -24.53 -55.27
N ALA A 5 22.77 -25.33 -55.13
CA ALA A 5 23.36 -25.67 -53.83
C ALA A 5 23.97 -24.46 -53.09
N ASN A 6 24.35 -23.40 -53.81
CA ASN A 6 24.99 -22.23 -53.18
C ASN A 6 23.96 -21.21 -52.66
N GLN A 7 22.70 -21.30 -53.09
CA GLN A 7 21.67 -20.35 -52.71
C GLN A 7 21.04 -20.71 -51.35
N ASP A 8 20.88 -22.00 -51.08
CA ASP A 8 20.39 -22.48 -49.78
C ASP A 8 21.41 -22.28 -48.65
N ASP A 9 22.71 -22.42 -48.93
CA ASP A 9 23.76 -22.15 -47.94
C ASP A 9 23.89 -20.65 -47.64
N ILE A 10 23.75 -19.78 -48.66
CA ILE A 10 23.69 -18.32 -48.44
C ILE A 10 22.44 -17.93 -47.66
N ILE A 11 21.28 -18.52 -47.95
CA ILE A 11 20.04 -18.25 -47.20
C ILE A 11 20.16 -18.76 -45.77
N ARG A 12 20.74 -19.93 -45.55
CA ARG A 12 20.94 -20.51 -44.21
C ARG A 12 21.94 -19.69 -43.40
N GLU A 13 23.04 -19.25 -44.01
CA GLU A 13 23.99 -18.32 -43.38
C GLU A 13 23.36 -16.94 -43.12
N LEU A 14 22.50 -16.44 -44.00
CA LEU A 14 21.78 -15.18 -43.80
C LEU A 14 20.75 -15.32 -42.66
N VAL A 15 20.05 -16.45 -42.56
CA VAL A 15 19.09 -16.75 -41.48
C VAL A 15 19.81 -16.95 -40.15
N ASP A 16 20.98 -17.61 -40.12
CA ASP A 16 21.77 -17.75 -38.90
C ASP A 16 22.42 -16.43 -38.49
N ARG A 17 22.87 -15.60 -39.44
CA ARG A 17 23.32 -14.22 -39.17
C ARG A 17 22.17 -13.33 -38.69
N LEU A 18 20.96 -13.49 -39.23
CA LEU A 18 19.77 -12.78 -38.76
C LEU A 18 19.34 -13.28 -37.38
N ARG A 19 19.42 -14.57 -37.06
CA ARG A 19 19.19 -15.11 -35.71
C ARG A 19 20.25 -14.63 -34.71
N SER A 20 21.53 -14.62 -35.08
CA SER A 20 22.59 -14.08 -34.23
C SER A 20 22.50 -12.56 -34.07
N ALA A 21 22.03 -11.82 -35.08
CA ALA A 21 21.75 -10.39 -34.99
C ALA A 21 20.49 -10.09 -34.15
N MET A 22 19.46 -10.95 -34.20
CA MET A 22 18.28 -10.86 -33.34
C MET A 22 18.58 -11.29 -31.89
N ALA A 23 19.56 -12.18 -31.67
CA ALA A 23 20.04 -12.54 -30.33
C ALA A 23 20.93 -11.46 -29.67
N LEU A 24 21.28 -10.40 -30.42
CA LEU A 24 22.09 -9.26 -29.96
C LEU A 24 21.25 -7.96 -29.84
N VAL A 25 19.94 -8.08 -29.61
CA VAL A 25 19.07 -6.94 -29.27
C VAL A 25 18.94 -6.83 -27.75
N PRO A 26 19.72 -5.98 -27.05
CA PRO A 26 19.37 -5.58 -25.69
C PRO A 26 18.66 -4.22 -25.74
N SER A 27 17.36 -4.17 -26.04
CA SER A 27 16.58 -2.93 -25.81
C SER A 27 15.10 -3.06 -25.49
N ALA A 28 14.60 -4.28 -25.32
CA ALA A 28 13.38 -4.52 -24.57
C ALA A 28 13.68 -5.71 -23.68
N THR A 29 13.64 -5.56 -22.35
CA THR A 29 13.46 -6.73 -21.50
C THR A 29 12.26 -7.49 -22.06
N SER A 30 12.44 -8.78 -22.36
CA SER A 30 11.36 -9.51 -23.00
C SER A 30 10.13 -9.47 -22.09
N ARG A 31 8.92 -9.49 -22.66
CA ARG A 31 7.70 -9.54 -21.86
C ARG A 31 7.74 -10.72 -20.87
N ASP A 32 8.42 -11.79 -21.23
CA ASP A 32 8.65 -12.96 -20.40
C ASP A 32 9.60 -12.65 -19.23
N ASP A 33 10.68 -11.88 -19.43
CA ASP A 33 11.57 -11.43 -18.36
C ASP A 33 10.85 -10.51 -17.37
N GLN A 34 9.99 -9.62 -17.88
CA GLN A 34 9.18 -8.74 -17.05
C GLN A 34 8.16 -9.53 -16.22
N ALA A 35 7.48 -10.50 -16.83
CA ALA A 35 6.54 -11.38 -16.12
C ALA A 35 7.27 -12.25 -15.07
N ALA A 36 8.45 -12.79 -15.41
CA ALA A 36 9.29 -13.56 -14.51
C ALA A 36 9.76 -12.73 -13.31
N LEU A 37 10.19 -11.48 -13.52
CA LEU A 37 10.57 -10.59 -12.42
C LEU A 37 9.38 -10.31 -11.49
N LYS A 38 8.20 -10.02 -12.06
CA LYS A 38 6.98 -9.78 -11.28
C LYS A 38 6.62 -10.98 -10.39
N GLY A 39 6.73 -12.19 -10.92
CA GLY A 39 6.59 -13.44 -10.15
C GLY A 39 7.64 -13.53 -9.04
N LYS A 40 8.92 -13.32 -9.37
CA LYS A 40 10.05 -13.38 -8.42
C LYS A 40 9.91 -12.39 -7.27
N ILE A 41 9.45 -11.15 -7.53
CA ILE A 41 9.17 -10.15 -6.49
C ILE A 41 8.09 -10.68 -5.54
N GLY A 42 7.00 -11.22 -6.08
CA GLY A 42 5.95 -11.88 -5.31
C GLY A 42 6.51 -12.99 -4.41
N ASP A 43 7.28 -13.90 -4.97
CA ASP A 43 7.86 -15.03 -4.24
C ASP A 43 8.80 -14.58 -3.13
N LYS A 44 9.69 -13.61 -3.41
CA LYS A 44 10.59 -13.02 -2.40
C LYS A 44 9.82 -12.37 -1.27
N LEU A 45 8.76 -11.62 -1.60
CA LEU A 45 7.89 -11.01 -0.60
C LEU A 45 7.21 -12.07 0.28
N ASN A 46 6.83 -13.23 -0.26
CA ASN A 46 6.19 -14.31 0.50
C ASN A 46 7.18 -15.18 1.29
N ALA A 47 8.44 -15.21 0.87
CA ALA A 47 9.52 -15.88 1.56
C ALA A 47 9.97 -15.15 2.84
N LEU A 48 9.64 -13.85 2.97
CA LEU A 48 9.90 -13.10 4.20
C LEU A 48 9.22 -13.75 5.40
N SER A 49 9.92 -13.79 6.53
CA SER A 49 9.42 -14.39 7.76
C SER A 49 8.15 -13.69 8.23
N ALA A 50 7.14 -14.49 8.61
CA ALA A 50 5.92 -13.97 9.20
C ALA A 50 6.25 -13.26 10.50
N THR A 51 5.76 -12.03 10.66
CA THR A 51 5.88 -11.33 11.94
C THR A 51 4.75 -11.80 12.84
N ARG A 52 5.10 -12.34 14.01
CA ARG A 52 4.12 -12.77 15.01
C ARG A 52 3.60 -11.54 15.75
N ILE A 53 2.66 -10.85 15.13
CA ILE A 53 2.01 -9.66 15.68
C ILE A 53 0.63 -10.08 16.17
N ALA A 54 0.28 -9.70 17.40
CA ALA A 54 -1.10 -9.85 17.85
C ALA A 54 -2.01 -8.93 17.03
N PHE A 55 -3.13 -9.44 16.53
CA PHE A 55 -4.09 -8.57 15.86
C PHE A 55 -4.64 -7.52 16.82
N PRO A 56 -5.01 -6.34 16.29
CA PRO A 56 -5.71 -5.34 17.09
C PRO A 56 -6.94 -5.96 17.76
N PRO A 57 -7.23 -5.61 19.03
CA PRO A 57 -8.43 -6.08 19.70
C PRO A 57 -9.69 -5.83 18.88
N CYS A 58 -10.63 -6.76 18.89
CA CYS A 58 -11.89 -6.71 18.14
C CYS A 58 -11.77 -6.46 16.63
N ALA A 59 -10.62 -6.73 15.99
CA ALA A 59 -10.46 -6.51 14.55
C ALA A 59 -11.53 -7.24 13.70
N ASP A 60 -11.97 -8.41 14.17
CA ASP A 60 -13.12 -9.16 13.66
C ASP A 60 -14.40 -8.31 13.66
N VAL A 61 -14.76 -7.68 14.78
CA VAL A 61 -15.92 -6.78 14.88
C VAL A 61 -15.73 -5.55 13.99
N LEU A 62 -14.56 -4.90 14.07
CA LEU A 62 -14.27 -3.66 13.34
C LEU A 62 -14.41 -3.81 11.82
N LEU A 63 -14.04 -4.97 11.29
CA LEU A 63 -14.05 -5.25 9.85
C LEU A 63 -15.34 -5.93 9.40
N SER A 64 -16.31 -6.12 10.29
CA SER A 64 -17.52 -6.91 10.02
C SER A 64 -18.58 -6.24 9.13
N SER A 65 -18.46 -4.93 8.91
CA SER A 65 -19.27 -4.17 7.95
C SER A 65 -18.91 -4.44 6.48
N ILE A 66 -17.81 -5.15 6.22
CA ILE A 66 -17.29 -5.37 4.86
C ILE A 66 -17.99 -6.58 4.25
N VAL A 67 -18.77 -6.33 3.21
CA VAL A 67 -19.53 -7.36 2.48
C VAL A 67 -18.64 -8.00 1.41
N LEU A 68 -18.01 -9.14 1.75
CA LEU A 68 -17.05 -9.83 0.86
C LEU A 68 -17.65 -10.33 -0.46
N SER A 69 -18.96 -10.56 -0.50
CA SER A 69 -19.67 -11.03 -1.70
C SER A 69 -19.90 -9.93 -2.75
N LYS A 70 -19.62 -8.66 -2.41
CA LYS A 70 -19.76 -7.54 -3.34
C LYS A 70 -18.37 -7.01 -3.72
N PRO A 71 -17.96 -7.13 -5.00
CA PRO A 71 -16.70 -6.56 -5.45
C PRO A 71 -16.84 -5.03 -5.51
N ASP A 72 -16.28 -4.35 -4.53
CA ASP A 72 -16.14 -2.90 -4.48
C ASP A 72 -14.73 -2.51 -4.03
N GLU A 73 -14.42 -1.21 -4.09
CA GLU A 73 -13.06 -0.72 -3.79
C GLU A 73 -12.65 -0.94 -2.32
N ILE A 74 -13.60 -0.93 -1.38
CA ILE A 74 -13.32 -1.21 0.04
C ILE A 74 -13.06 -2.70 0.24
N THR A 75 -13.86 -3.56 -0.40
CA THR A 75 -13.64 -5.01 -0.42
C THR A 75 -12.30 -5.34 -1.11
N ALA A 76 -11.91 -4.61 -2.15
CA ALA A 76 -10.61 -4.76 -2.79
C ALA A 76 -9.45 -4.37 -1.85
N LEU A 77 -9.57 -3.25 -1.12
CA LEU A 77 -8.60 -2.87 -0.09
C LEU A 77 -8.56 -3.89 1.06
N PHE A 78 -9.71 -4.40 1.49
CA PHE A 78 -9.77 -5.46 2.49
C PHE A 78 -9.02 -6.71 2.02
N ASN A 79 -9.31 -7.19 0.81
CA ASN A 79 -8.67 -8.36 0.20
C ASN A 79 -7.17 -8.15 -0.07
N GLN A 80 -6.71 -6.89 -0.14
CA GLN A 80 -5.29 -6.56 -0.25
C GLN A 80 -4.51 -6.84 1.04
N TYR A 81 -5.18 -6.91 2.19
CA TYR A 81 -4.54 -7.06 3.50
C TYR A 81 -4.96 -8.33 4.25
N PHE A 82 -6.22 -8.71 4.15
CA PHE A 82 -6.85 -9.69 5.03
C PHE A 82 -7.59 -10.77 4.24
N VAL A 83 -7.62 -11.98 4.80
CA VAL A 83 -8.62 -13.00 4.47
C VAL A 83 -9.20 -13.49 5.78
N PHE A 84 -10.51 -13.72 5.77
CA PHE A 84 -11.13 -14.48 6.84
C PHE A 84 -10.83 -15.95 6.60
N GLU A 85 -9.88 -16.47 7.37
CA GLU A 85 -9.89 -17.87 7.70
C GLU A 85 -10.58 -17.96 9.05
N LEU A 86 -11.69 -18.70 9.10
CA LEU A 86 -12.10 -19.30 10.36
C LEU A 86 -10.94 -20.24 10.73
N ASP A 87 -9.92 -19.70 11.40
CA ASP A 87 -8.99 -20.52 12.12
C ASP A 87 -9.87 -21.40 13.01
N GLU A 88 -9.74 -22.71 12.88
CA GLU A 88 -10.09 -23.56 14.01
C GLU A 88 -9.27 -23.01 15.15
N ILE A 89 -9.90 -22.20 16.00
CA ILE A 89 -9.29 -21.64 17.20
C ILE A 89 -8.42 -22.75 17.75
N LEU A 90 -7.12 -22.49 17.86
CA LEU A 90 -6.02 -23.41 18.25
C LEU A 90 -6.23 -23.95 19.68
N LEU A 91 -7.40 -24.52 19.92
CA LEU A 91 -7.75 -25.31 21.06
C LEU A 91 -7.22 -26.68 20.70
N SER A 92 -6.26 -27.17 21.48
CA SER A 92 -5.95 -28.59 21.51
C SER A 92 -7.26 -29.38 21.62
N ALA A 93 -7.30 -30.62 21.13
CA ALA A 93 -8.49 -31.46 21.25
C ALA A 93 -9.01 -31.51 22.71
N ASP A 94 -8.10 -31.45 23.68
CA ASP A 94 -8.40 -31.38 25.11
C ASP A 94 -9.07 -30.06 25.54
N ALA A 95 -8.65 -28.92 24.96
CA ALA A 95 -9.27 -27.62 25.21
C ALA A 95 -10.67 -27.51 24.55
N LYS A 96 -10.89 -28.20 23.42
CA LYS A 96 -12.22 -28.31 22.78
C LYS A 96 -13.19 -29.15 23.62
N ALA A 97 -12.70 -30.16 24.34
CA ALA A 97 -13.52 -31.04 25.18
C ALA A 97 -14.04 -30.36 26.47
N GLY A 98 -13.38 -29.29 26.93
CA GLY A 98 -13.75 -28.53 28.13
C GLY A 98 -14.64 -27.31 27.88
N LEU A 99 -14.95 -26.97 26.63
CA LEU A 99 -15.78 -25.81 26.28
C LEU A 99 -17.23 -26.23 26.08
N ASP A 100 -18.14 -25.43 26.65
CA ASP A 100 -19.58 -25.58 26.49
C ASP A 100 -20.02 -25.53 25.01
N ALA A 101 -21.02 -26.33 24.65
CA ALA A 101 -21.51 -26.46 23.28
C ALA A 101 -22.12 -25.15 22.73
N GLY A 102 -22.70 -24.30 23.60
CA GLY A 102 -23.17 -22.97 23.27
C GLY A 102 -22.02 -21.99 23.00
N LEU A 103 -20.95 -22.05 23.79
CA LEU A 103 -19.74 -21.25 23.54
C LEU A 103 -19.03 -21.68 22.24
N LEU A 104 -18.96 -22.98 21.97
CA LEU A 104 -18.52 -23.53 20.68
C LEU A 104 -19.41 -23.09 19.51
N GLY A 105 -20.71 -22.95 19.72
CA GLY A 105 -21.66 -22.43 18.72
C GLY A 105 -21.44 -20.95 18.39
N VAL A 106 -21.19 -20.12 19.42
CA VAL A 106 -20.86 -18.69 19.25
C VAL A 106 -19.52 -18.50 18.52
N LEU A 107 -18.52 -19.35 18.82
CA LEU A 107 -17.22 -19.33 18.16
C LEU A 107 -17.26 -19.87 16.71
N LYS A 108 -18.34 -20.56 16.31
CA LYS A 108 -18.45 -21.24 15.00
C LYS A 108 -19.39 -20.57 13.99
N GLY A 109 -20.22 -19.57 14.32
CA GLY A 109 -21.38 -19.34 13.43
C GLY A 109 -22.17 -18.04 13.41
N ALA A 110 -21.70 -16.89 13.90
CA ALA A 110 -22.35 -15.63 13.58
C ALA A 110 -21.34 -14.59 13.07
N TRP A 111 -21.51 -14.18 11.82
CA TRP A 111 -20.85 -13.02 11.24
C TRP A 111 -21.90 -11.93 11.00
N PRO A 112 -21.77 -10.72 11.58
CA PRO A 112 -20.72 -10.30 12.53
C PRO A 112 -20.78 -11.03 13.88
N PRO A 113 -19.67 -11.14 14.62
CA PRO A 113 -19.67 -11.73 15.96
C PRO A 113 -20.44 -10.81 16.92
N GLY A 114 -21.16 -11.41 17.88
CA GLY A 114 -21.94 -10.66 18.90
C GLY A 114 -21.10 -9.88 19.92
N GLY A 115 -19.76 -9.91 19.80
CA GLY A 115 -18.82 -9.23 20.66
C GLY A 115 -17.38 -9.45 20.20
N CYS A 116 -16.42 -8.76 20.83
CA CYS A 116 -15.01 -8.90 20.52
C CYS A 116 -14.51 -10.32 20.83
N LEU A 117 -14.18 -11.10 19.80
CA LEU A 117 -13.51 -12.37 20.02
C LEU A 117 -12.02 -12.12 20.33
N PRO A 118 -11.33 -13.06 21.01
CA PRO A 118 -9.88 -13.03 21.05
C PRO A 118 -9.31 -13.05 19.64
N SER A 119 -8.01 -12.73 19.53
CA SER A 119 -7.31 -12.38 18.30
C SER A 119 -7.20 -13.42 17.15
N PRO A 120 -7.59 -14.72 17.21
CA PRO A 120 -7.17 -15.66 16.16
C PRO A 120 -8.08 -15.78 14.91
N ALA A 121 -9.23 -15.09 14.79
CA ALA A 121 -10.11 -15.29 13.62
C ALA A 121 -9.75 -14.47 12.36
N LEU A 122 -8.69 -13.65 12.43
CA LEU A 122 -8.22 -12.83 11.31
C LEU A 122 -6.75 -13.13 11.07
N THR A 123 -6.39 -13.47 9.84
CA THR A 123 -5.00 -13.64 9.42
C THR A 123 -4.64 -12.62 8.35
N LEU A 124 -3.37 -12.23 8.32
CA LEU A 124 -2.84 -11.47 7.22
C LEU A 124 -2.72 -12.44 6.05
N LYS A 125 -3.47 -12.17 4.97
CA LYS A 125 -3.50 -13.03 3.77
C LYS A 125 -3.81 -12.20 2.53
N GLY A 126 -3.33 -10.96 2.55
CA GLY A 126 -3.45 -10.02 1.45
C GLY A 126 -2.66 -10.42 0.20
N ASN A 127 -3.17 -10.04 -0.98
CA ASN A 127 -2.45 -10.27 -2.23
C ASN A 127 -1.31 -9.26 -2.42
N ARG A 128 -0.05 -9.75 -2.37
CA ARG A 128 1.14 -8.95 -2.67
C ARG A 128 1.44 -8.81 -4.17
N HIS A 129 0.63 -9.41 -5.04
CA HIS A 129 0.81 -9.26 -6.49
C HIS A 129 0.42 -7.86 -6.94
N LEU A 130 1.42 -6.96 -6.88
CA LEU A 130 1.37 -5.59 -7.39
C LEU A 130 1.17 -5.52 -8.92
N TYR A 131 1.26 -6.66 -9.61
CA TYR A 131 1.39 -6.74 -11.07
C TYR A 131 0.54 -7.81 -11.76
N LEU A 132 -0.12 -8.71 -11.02
CA LEU A 132 -0.87 -9.84 -11.56
C LEU A 132 -2.23 -9.96 -10.85
N SER A 133 -3.23 -10.45 -11.56
CA SER A 133 -4.52 -10.81 -10.96
C SER A 133 -4.30 -11.81 -9.81
N PRO A 134 -5.13 -11.78 -8.75
CA PRO A 134 -5.03 -12.74 -7.65
C PRO A 134 -5.07 -14.16 -8.20
N ILE A 135 -4.01 -14.94 -7.98
CA ILE A 135 -4.02 -16.37 -8.25
C ILE A 135 -4.70 -17.02 -7.05
N GLU A 136 -5.81 -17.73 -7.27
CA GLU A 136 -6.46 -18.51 -6.22
C GLU A 136 -5.46 -19.49 -5.59
N GLY A 137 -5.31 -19.41 -4.27
CA GLY A 137 -4.56 -20.39 -3.48
C GLY A 137 -3.08 -20.09 -3.24
N ALA A 138 -2.49 -19.03 -3.80
CA ALA A 138 -1.09 -18.69 -3.54
C ALA A 138 -0.92 -17.21 -3.16
N ASN A 139 -0.09 -16.98 -2.13
CA ASN A 139 0.54 -15.71 -1.74
C ASN A 139 -0.15 -14.93 -0.62
N VAL A 140 0.04 -15.45 0.60
CA VAL A 140 -0.37 -14.86 1.88
C VAL A 140 0.58 -13.72 2.26
N LEU A 141 0.11 -12.47 2.38
CA LEU A 141 0.85 -11.41 3.07
C LEU A 141 1.16 -11.86 4.50
N LYS A 142 2.41 -12.15 4.85
CA LYS A 142 2.75 -12.67 6.20
C LYS A 142 3.10 -11.60 7.23
N ARG A 143 3.22 -10.34 6.80
CA ARG A 143 3.59 -9.18 7.65
C ARG A 143 3.28 -7.86 6.95
N VAL A 144 3.23 -6.78 7.72
CA VAL A 144 3.30 -5.40 7.18
C VAL A 144 4.77 -5.00 6.93
N MET A 145 4.97 -4.03 6.03
CA MET A 145 6.26 -3.50 5.58
C MET A 145 6.25 -1.96 5.55
N THR A 146 7.40 -1.34 5.24
CA THR A 146 7.49 0.14 5.22
C THR A 146 6.59 0.75 4.15
N GLY A 147 6.40 0.06 3.03
CA GLY A 147 5.40 0.41 2.02
C GLY A 147 3.97 0.54 2.57
N ASP A 148 3.58 -0.31 3.52
CA ASP A 148 2.27 -0.25 4.16
C ASP A 148 2.14 0.97 5.10
N LEU A 149 3.26 1.41 5.70
CA LEU A 149 3.30 2.61 6.52
C LEU A 149 3.18 3.89 5.69
N ILE A 150 3.80 3.95 4.49
CA ILE A 150 3.57 5.05 3.54
C ILE A 150 2.10 5.14 3.16
N TRP A 151 1.50 3.98 2.84
CA TRP A 151 0.07 3.94 2.52
C TRP A 151 -0.74 4.52 3.68
N LEU A 152 -0.51 4.02 4.90
CA LEU A 152 -1.20 4.49 6.09
C LEU A 152 -1.01 5.99 6.35
N PHE A 153 0.19 6.52 6.11
CA PHE A 153 0.47 7.96 6.23
C PHE A 153 -0.41 8.80 5.31
N TYR A 154 -0.49 8.45 4.03
CA TYR A 154 -1.35 9.18 3.09
C TYR A 154 -2.84 8.96 3.38
N MET A 155 -3.26 7.79 3.86
CA MET A 155 -4.64 7.57 4.34
C MET A 155 -4.99 8.49 5.52
N GLU A 156 -4.06 8.76 6.43
CA GLU A 156 -4.26 9.75 7.48
C GLU A 156 -4.38 11.18 6.93
N ARG A 157 -3.57 11.54 5.92
CA ARG A 157 -3.59 12.86 5.27
C ARG A 157 -4.88 13.14 4.49
N MET A 158 -5.60 12.10 4.07
CA MET A 158 -6.96 12.20 3.53
C MET A 158 -8.03 12.51 4.59
N GLY A 159 -7.66 12.53 5.87
CA GLY A 159 -8.55 12.91 6.95
C GLY A 159 -9.43 11.78 7.48
N LEU A 160 -9.20 10.51 7.08
CA LEU A 160 -10.03 9.37 7.50
C LEU A 160 -10.13 9.22 9.02
N PHE A 161 -9.03 9.39 9.75
CA PHE A 161 -9.06 9.36 11.22
C PHE A 161 -9.80 10.56 11.83
N SER A 162 -9.80 11.72 11.15
CA SER A 162 -10.55 12.89 11.61
C SER A 162 -12.04 12.74 11.37
N ILE A 163 -12.42 12.20 10.20
CA ILE A 163 -13.81 11.82 9.88
C ILE A 163 -14.31 10.81 10.90
N LEU A 164 -13.54 9.74 11.14
CA LEU A 164 -13.90 8.73 12.13
C LEU A 164 -14.04 9.35 13.52
N GLY A 165 -13.10 10.22 13.93
CA GLY A 165 -13.19 10.95 15.19
C GLY A 165 -14.49 11.74 15.33
N ALA A 166 -14.91 12.43 14.28
CA ALA A 166 -16.18 13.18 14.27
C ALA A 166 -17.41 12.26 14.36
N ILE A 167 -17.40 11.11 13.66
CA ILE A 167 -18.48 10.12 13.72
C ILE A 167 -18.57 9.50 15.13
N LEU A 168 -17.44 9.09 15.71
CA LEU A 168 -17.40 8.47 17.03
C LEU A 168 -17.79 9.47 18.14
N ASP A 169 -17.35 10.73 18.04
CA ASP A 169 -17.76 11.79 18.98
C ASP A 169 -19.26 12.04 18.90
N ASP A 170 -19.82 12.13 17.68
CA ASP A 170 -21.26 12.32 17.50
C ASP A 170 -22.06 11.16 18.09
N TYR A 171 -21.69 9.91 17.76
CA TYR A 171 -22.34 8.70 18.27
C TYR A 171 -22.27 8.62 19.81
N ALA A 172 -21.12 8.95 20.40
CA ALA A 172 -20.92 8.81 21.84
C ALA A 172 -21.48 9.96 22.68
N THR A 173 -21.63 11.16 22.13
CA THR A 173 -21.91 12.36 22.94
C THR A 173 -23.03 13.26 22.40
N ARG A 174 -23.10 13.52 21.09
CA ARG A 174 -23.97 14.57 20.54
C ARG A 174 -25.30 14.03 20.02
N GLY A 175 -25.29 12.84 19.45
CA GLY A 175 -26.46 12.18 18.86
C GLY A 175 -27.09 12.96 17.70
N LYS A 176 -26.30 13.68 16.88
CA LYS A 176 -26.84 14.45 15.75
C LYS A 176 -27.36 13.52 14.66
N TYR A 177 -26.62 12.45 14.36
CA TYR A 177 -26.96 11.52 13.29
C TYR A 177 -27.70 10.30 13.86
N PRO A 178 -28.95 10.04 13.41
CA PRO A 178 -29.74 8.93 13.92
C PRO A 178 -29.20 7.61 13.36
N ILE A 179 -28.54 6.83 14.23
CA ILE A 179 -28.03 5.49 13.93
C ILE A 179 -28.86 4.48 14.73
N PRO A 180 -29.53 3.51 14.07
CA PRO A 180 -30.37 2.52 14.77
C PRO A 180 -29.55 1.67 15.74
N SER A 181 -30.03 1.51 16.98
CA SER A 181 -29.34 0.77 18.05
C SER A 181 -29.30 -0.75 17.85
N ASP A 182 -30.14 -1.27 16.96
CA ASP A 182 -30.24 -2.69 16.58
C ASP A 182 -29.46 -3.02 15.29
N SER A 183 -28.70 -2.06 14.75
CA SER A 183 -27.89 -2.24 13.54
C SER A 183 -26.50 -2.80 13.84
N ILE A 184 -25.92 -3.49 12.85
CA ILE A 184 -24.50 -3.89 12.86
C ILE A 184 -23.59 -2.65 13.00
N ASP A 185 -23.97 -1.54 12.38
CA ASP A 185 -23.19 -0.30 12.44
C ASP A 185 -23.10 0.23 13.88
N SER A 186 -24.19 0.16 14.66
CA SER A 186 -24.18 0.53 16.08
C SER A 186 -23.27 -0.38 16.92
N LEU A 187 -23.24 -1.69 16.65
CA LEU A 187 -22.32 -2.63 17.31
C LEU A 187 -20.85 -2.26 17.04
N ILE A 188 -20.51 -1.96 15.79
CA ILE A 188 -19.15 -1.61 15.39
C ILE A 188 -18.75 -0.26 15.99
N LEU A 189 -19.63 0.75 15.93
CA LEU A 189 -19.38 2.07 16.54
C LEU A 189 -19.17 1.98 18.04
N GLU A 190 -19.98 1.19 18.74
CA GLU A 190 -19.81 0.94 20.17
C GLU A 190 -18.46 0.26 20.47
N ALA A 191 -18.04 -0.73 19.67
CA ALA A 191 -16.73 -1.35 19.79
C ALA A 191 -15.59 -0.35 19.56
N MET A 192 -15.69 0.51 18.53
CA MET A 192 -14.73 1.57 18.25
C MET A 192 -14.65 2.58 19.40
N VAL A 193 -15.79 3.10 19.89
CA VAL A 193 -15.84 4.03 21.03
C VAL A 193 -15.21 3.43 22.28
N ARG A 194 -15.51 2.15 22.58
CA ARG A 194 -14.89 1.45 23.71
C ARG A 194 -13.38 1.37 23.57
N GLN A 195 -12.87 1.00 22.39
CA GLN A 195 -11.43 0.90 22.16
C GLN A 195 -10.71 2.25 22.25
N VAL A 196 -11.34 3.34 21.78
CA VAL A 196 -10.81 4.70 21.96
C VAL A 196 -10.74 5.04 23.44
N LYS A 197 -11.84 4.82 24.19
CA LYS A 197 -11.92 5.15 25.62
C LYS A 197 -10.99 4.31 26.50
N SER A 198 -10.74 3.05 26.13
CA SER A 198 -9.81 2.17 26.85
C SER A 198 -8.35 2.31 26.41
N GLY A 199 -8.05 3.14 25.42
CA GLY A 199 -6.68 3.41 24.96
C GLY A 199 -6.04 2.27 24.17
N VAL A 200 -6.83 1.33 23.65
CA VAL A 200 -6.36 0.22 22.78
C VAL A 200 -6.58 0.49 21.29
N SER A 201 -7.20 1.62 20.93
CA SER A 201 -7.33 2.09 19.55
C SER A 201 -5.98 2.42 18.89
N SER A 202 -5.96 2.53 17.56
CA SER A 202 -4.86 3.19 16.85
C SER A 202 -4.76 4.66 17.28
N SER A 203 -3.81 5.00 18.14
CA SER A 203 -3.64 6.37 18.62
C SER A 203 -2.84 7.22 17.63
N VAL A 204 -3.14 8.52 17.57
CA VAL A 204 -2.36 9.48 16.76
C VAL A 204 -0.88 9.46 17.17
N ARG A 205 -0.61 9.32 18.46
CA ARG A 205 0.76 9.27 19.00
C ARG A 205 1.53 8.05 18.49
N ASP A 206 0.89 6.88 18.47
CA ASP A 206 1.52 5.65 18.00
C ASP A 206 1.83 5.71 16.51
N ARG A 207 0.89 6.23 15.71
CA ARG A 207 1.08 6.41 14.27
C ARG A 207 2.14 7.45 13.95
N ASP A 208 2.08 8.64 14.56
CA ASP A 208 3.09 9.68 14.38
C ASP A 208 4.50 9.21 14.79
N SER A 209 4.60 8.48 15.91
CA SER A 209 5.87 7.86 16.32
C SER A 209 6.41 6.92 15.24
N SER A 210 5.56 6.11 14.61
CA SER A 210 5.98 5.23 13.51
C SER A 210 6.36 6.01 12.25
N TYR A 211 5.59 7.03 11.84
CA TYR A 211 5.93 7.87 10.69
C TYR A 211 7.29 8.55 10.87
N ARG A 212 7.56 9.11 12.06
CA ARG A 212 8.82 9.82 12.31
C ARG A 212 10.01 8.87 12.38
N ARG A 213 9.85 7.73 13.06
CA ARG A 213 10.94 6.75 13.21
C ARG A 213 11.26 6.00 11.93
N CYS A 214 10.29 5.80 11.05
CA CYS A 214 10.49 4.98 9.85
C CYS A 214 10.63 5.84 8.59
N LEU A 215 9.83 6.89 8.44
CA LEU A 215 9.79 7.72 7.24
C LEU A 215 10.48 9.09 7.43
N GLY A 216 10.69 9.50 8.67
CA GLY A 216 11.16 10.86 8.97
C GLY A 216 10.09 11.93 8.75
N TRP A 217 8.83 11.51 8.57
CA TRP A 217 7.69 12.37 8.28
C TRP A 217 6.87 12.60 9.54
N THR A 218 6.27 13.79 9.65
CA THR A 218 5.43 14.13 10.80
C THR A 218 4.01 14.39 10.32
N SER A 219 3.02 13.76 10.93
CA SER A 219 1.63 14.04 10.57
C SER A 219 1.20 15.41 11.12
N GLU A 220 0.18 16.02 10.51
CA GLU A 220 -0.33 17.31 10.97
C GLU A 220 -0.87 17.24 12.42
N PRO A 221 -1.64 16.20 12.81
CA PRO A 221 -1.96 15.97 14.21
C PRO A 221 -0.71 15.75 15.08
N GLY A 222 0.28 15.02 14.57
CA GLY A 222 1.55 14.74 15.25
C GLY A 222 2.36 15.99 15.62
N ARG A 223 2.35 17.02 14.75
CA ARG A 223 3.02 18.30 15.04
C ARG A 223 2.44 19.02 16.25
N LYS A 224 1.13 18.93 16.47
CA LYS A 224 0.48 19.49 17.66
C LYS A 224 0.86 18.74 18.93
N LEU A 225 1.23 17.46 18.82
CA LEU A 225 1.59 16.63 19.97
C LEU A 225 3.03 16.86 20.46
N GLY A 226 3.90 17.49 19.67
CA GLY A 226 5.29 17.74 20.08
C GLY A 226 6.06 16.47 20.44
N SER A 227 5.82 15.38 19.69
CA SER A 227 6.38 14.06 19.99
C SER A 227 7.93 14.11 20.12
N PRO A 228 8.56 13.37 21.06
CA PRO A 228 10.01 13.27 21.16
C PRO A 228 10.60 12.10 20.36
N ALA A 229 9.82 11.45 19.48
CA ALA A 229 10.27 10.30 18.72
C ALA A 229 11.48 10.62 17.82
N THR A 230 12.43 9.69 17.75
CA THR A 230 13.59 9.76 16.85
C THR A 230 13.12 9.91 15.41
N VAL A 231 13.77 10.79 14.65
CA VAL A 231 13.45 11.08 13.26
C VAL A 231 14.43 10.32 12.36
N ASN A 232 13.90 9.54 11.43
CA ASN A 232 14.69 8.94 10.36
C ASN A 232 14.94 9.98 9.26
N ALA A 233 16.02 10.74 9.39
CA ALA A 233 16.37 11.80 8.43
C ALA A 233 16.78 11.24 7.05
N ASP A 234 17.18 9.97 7.00
CA ASP A 234 17.77 9.35 5.81
C ASP A 234 16.73 8.82 4.84
N PHE A 235 15.62 8.26 5.34
CA PHE A 235 14.59 7.63 4.50
C PHE A 235 14.10 8.54 3.37
N ASN A 236 13.59 9.73 3.73
CA ASN A 236 13.01 10.67 2.76
C ASN A 236 14.02 11.04 1.67
N THR A 237 15.27 11.26 2.08
CA THR A 237 16.37 11.63 1.18
C THR A 237 16.66 10.52 0.19
N HIS A 238 16.85 9.29 0.66
CA HIS A 238 17.19 8.16 -0.21
C HIS A 238 16.02 7.73 -1.08
N PHE A 239 14.79 7.70 -0.54
CA PHE A 239 13.59 7.30 -1.28
C PHE A 239 13.34 8.22 -2.48
N HIS A 240 13.28 9.54 -2.25
CA HIS A 240 13.10 10.50 -3.34
C HIS A 240 14.29 10.55 -4.29
N LYS A 241 15.52 10.29 -3.79
CA LYS A 241 16.70 10.20 -4.66
C LYS A 241 16.64 9.00 -5.60
N VAL A 242 16.18 7.82 -5.16
CA VAL A 242 15.96 6.67 -6.04
C VAL A 242 14.95 7.00 -7.13
N ILE A 243 13.82 7.61 -6.78
CA ILE A 243 12.78 7.99 -7.74
C ILE A 243 13.34 8.96 -8.78
N ARG A 244 14.04 10.00 -8.32
CA ARG A 244 14.68 10.98 -9.22
C ARG A 244 15.67 10.32 -10.18
N LEU A 245 16.58 9.48 -9.67
CA LEU A 245 17.59 8.80 -10.49
C LEU A 245 16.93 7.85 -11.51
N ALA A 246 15.83 7.19 -11.15
CA ALA A 246 15.06 6.38 -12.07
C ALA A 246 14.37 7.23 -13.16
N LEU A 247 13.84 8.40 -12.81
CA LEU A 247 13.27 9.35 -13.78
C LEU A 247 14.34 9.93 -14.72
N GLU A 248 15.55 10.19 -14.22
CA GLU A 248 16.71 10.57 -15.03
C GLU A 248 17.11 9.44 -15.98
N TYR A 249 17.13 8.20 -15.50
CA TYR A 249 17.34 7.01 -16.33
C TYR A 249 16.35 6.96 -17.51
N TYR A 250 15.06 7.18 -17.29
CA TYR A 250 14.09 7.17 -18.39
C TYR A 250 14.27 8.30 -19.38
N LYS A 251 14.68 9.50 -18.93
CA LYS A 251 15.02 10.61 -19.82
C LYS A 251 16.22 10.24 -20.71
N ASP A 252 17.25 9.64 -20.12
CA ASP A 252 18.45 9.20 -20.85
C ASP A 252 18.11 8.13 -21.90
N VAL A 253 17.26 7.15 -21.54
CA VAL A 253 16.79 6.10 -22.46
C VAL A 253 16.01 6.71 -23.63
N ARG A 254 14.98 7.53 -23.36
CA ARG A 254 14.17 8.17 -24.41
C ARG A 254 15.00 9.10 -25.31
N LEU A 255 15.97 9.82 -24.73
CA LEU A 255 16.89 10.67 -25.48
C LEU A 255 17.79 9.85 -26.40
N ALA A 256 18.32 8.73 -25.90
CA ALA A 256 19.12 7.81 -26.71
C ALA A 256 18.31 7.24 -27.89
N ASP A 257 17.05 6.85 -27.66
CA ASP A 257 16.15 6.36 -28.70
C ASP A 257 15.86 7.45 -29.75
N THR A 258 15.60 8.68 -29.31
CA THR A 258 15.27 9.81 -30.19
C THR A 258 16.46 10.23 -31.06
N ILE A 259 17.68 10.21 -30.52
CA ILE A 259 18.90 10.62 -31.24
C ILE A 259 19.32 9.59 -32.29
N ARG A 260 19.05 8.30 -32.07
CA ARG A 260 19.73 7.22 -32.81
C ARG A 260 18.92 6.47 -33.86
N GLY A 261 17.62 6.72 -34.00
CA GLY A 261 16.78 6.21 -35.10
C GLY A 261 17.14 4.80 -35.62
N ASP A 262 16.55 3.76 -35.03
CA ASP A 262 16.60 2.35 -35.46
C ASP A 262 17.99 1.67 -35.67
N GLN A 263 19.12 2.34 -35.40
CA GLN A 263 20.45 1.71 -35.51
C GLN A 263 21.22 1.61 -34.18
N ALA A 264 21.13 0.39 -33.63
CA ALA A 264 22.11 -0.37 -32.85
C ALA A 264 22.68 0.18 -31.51
N ASN A 265 22.52 -0.68 -30.50
CA ASN A 265 23.30 -0.84 -29.26
C ASN A 265 23.13 0.23 -28.17
N ASN A 266 22.11 -0.05 -27.35
CA ASN A 266 21.88 0.45 -26.01
C ASN A 266 23.14 0.41 -25.14
N ARG A 267 23.58 1.60 -24.72
CA ARG A 267 24.21 1.74 -23.41
C ARG A 267 23.52 2.88 -22.69
N VAL A 268 22.53 2.49 -21.90
CA VAL A 268 22.15 3.19 -20.68
C VAL A 268 23.42 3.68 -19.98
N SER A 269 23.39 4.88 -19.40
CA SER A 269 24.49 5.36 -18.54
C SER A 269 24.71 4.38 -17.38
N MET A 270 25.76 3.56 -17.48
CA MET A 270 26.19 2.65 -16.41
C MET A 270 26.40 3.40 -15.09
N ALA A 271 26.80 4.68 -15.16
CA ALA A 271 26.95 5.55 -14.01
C ALA A 271 25.61 5.85 -13.30
N THR A 272 24.52 6.02 -14.06
CA THR A 272 23.18 6.23 -13.52
C THR A 272 22.69 4.95 -12.83
N LEU A 273 22.88 3.78 -13.45
CA LEU A 273 22.56 2.48 -12.82
C LEU A 273 23.35 2.21 -11.55
N THR A 274 24.66 2.49 -11.54
CA THR A 274 25.48 2.39 -10.32
C THR A 274 24.98 3.35 -9.23
N SER A 275 24.61 4.57 -9.59
CA SER A 275 24.06 5.55 -8.64
C SER A 275 22.72 5.10 -8.04
N ILE A 276 21.85 4.48 -8.84
CA ILE A 276 20.59 3.89 -8.38
C ILE A 276 20.88 2.75 -7.40
N LYS A 277 21.78 1.84 -7.77
CA LYS A 277 22.22 0.72 -6.92
C LYS A 277 22.73 1.21 -5.56
N ASP A 278 23.66 2.15 -5.55
CA ASP A 278 24.27 2.66 -4.32
C ASP A 278 23.22 3.35 -3.44
N THR A 279 22.31 4.12 -4.05
CA THR A 279 21.21 4.76 -3.33
C THR A 279 20.21 3.72 -2.79
N LEU A 280 19.96 2.62 -3.49
CA LEU A 280 19.09 1.54 -3.03
C LEU A 280 19.67 0.80 -1.82
N VAL A 281 20.99 0.62 -1.76
CA VAL A 281 21.66 0.07 -0.56
C VAL A 281 21.44 0.96 0.65
N LEU A 282 21.61 2.28 0.49
CA LEU A 282 21.37 3.26 1.55
C LEU A 282 19.89 3.34 1.96
N LEU A 283 18.98 3.29 0.98
CA LEU A 283 17.54 3.23 1.23
C LEU A 283 17.21 2.03 2.11
N ARG A 284 17.71 0.84 1.79
CA ARG A 284 17.45 -0.37 2.59
C ARG A 284 17.88 -0.23 4.05
N GLN A 285 19.05 0.34 4.31
CA GLN A 285 19.50 0.62 5.67
C GLN A 285 18.53 1.57 6.39
N SER A 286 17.99 2.56 5.69
CA SER A 286 16.99 3.46 6.26
C SER A 286 15.62 2.80 6.53
N LEU A 287 15.38 1.56 6.10
CA LEU A 287 14.15 0.82 6.40
C LEU A 287 14.24 -0.01 7.69
N ASP A 288 15.45 -0.29 8.17
CA ASP A 288 15.69 -1.05 9.40
C ASP A 288 14.86 -0.56 10.61
N PRO A 289 14.67 0.76 10.83
CA PRO A 289 13.81 1.28 11.90
C PRO A 289 12.41 0.65 11.97
N PHE A 290 11.83 0.22 10.85
CA PHE A 290 10.52 -0.41 10.81
C PHE A 290 10.47 -1.76 11.52
N THR A 291 11.59 -2.48 11.59
CA THR A 291 11.68 -3.80 12.22
C THR A 291 11.75 -3.74 13.75
N TYR A 292 12.00 -2.56 14.32
CA TYR A 292 12.15 -2.38 15.77
C TYR A 292 10.88 -1.83 16.44
N GLY A 293 10.74 -2.11 17.74
CA GLY A 293 9.66 -1.59 18.56
C GLY A 293 8.31 -2.18 18.20
N ARG A 294 7.29 -1.32 18.10
CA ARG A 294 5.90 -1.70 17.79
C ARG A 294 5.42 -1.12 16.45
N ASN A 295 6.35 -0.76 15.56
CA ASN A 295 6.03 -0.05 14.31
C ASN A 295 5.13 -0.91 13.40
N ASP A 296 5.41 -2.19 13.32
CA ASP A 296 4.61 -3.19 12.63
C ASP A 296 3.19 -3.33 13.22
N ALA A 297 3.07 -3.45 14.55
CA ALA A 297 1.79 -3.54 15.25
C ALA A 297 0.97 -2.25 15.13
N ASN A 298 1.62 -1.10 15.24
CA ASN A 298 0.98 0.22 15.08
C ASN A 298 0.49 0.42 13.64
N THR A 299 1.28 -0.03 12.65
CA THR A 299 0.92 0.02 11.23
C THR A 299 -0.29 -0.88 10.96
N LEU A 300 -0.25 -2.14 11.44
CA LEU A 300 -1.37 -3.07 11.33
C LEU A 300 -2.64 -2.53 11.98
N SER A 301 -2.52 -1.98 13.19
CA SER A 301 -3.63 -1.32 13.89
C SER A 301 -4.19 -0.16 13.07
N GLY A 302 -3.33 0.72 12.54
CA GLY A 302 -3.76 1.79 11.66
C GLY A 302 -4.50 1.31 10.42
N ILE A 303 -4.04 0.25 9.76
CA ILE A 303 -4.68 -0.33 8.57
C ILE A 303 -6.08 -0.86 8.91
N VAL A 304 -6.21 -1.65 9.98
CA VAL A 304 -7.51 -2.15 10.44
C VAL A 304 -8.48 -0.99 10.67
N TRP A 305 -8.02 0.06 11.35
CA TRP A 305 -8.84 1.24 11.62
C TRP A 305 -9.22 2.02 10.36
N VAL A 306 -8.32 2.13 9.37
CA VAL A 306 -8.62 2.78 8.09
C VAL A 306 -9.69 2.01 7.31
N ILE A 307 -9.55 0.69 7.17
CA ILE A 307 -10.52 -0.11 6.41
C ILE A 307 -11.87 -0.14 7.13
N ALA A 308 -11.87 -0.28 8.46
CA ALA A 308 -13.08 -0.19 9.26
C ALA A 308 -13.76 1.19 9.14
N ALA A 309 -12.99 2.28 9.13
CA ALA A 309 -13.51 3.62 8.92
C ALA A 309 -14.15 3.79 7.54
N LEU A 310 -13.53 3.27 6.48
CA LEU A 310 -14.10 3.31 5.13
C LEU A 310 -15.41 2.52 5.05
N GLY A 311 -15.43 1.29 5.58
CA GLY A 311 -16.63 0.45 5.61
C GLY A 311 -17.77 1.11 6.40
N MET A 312 -17.45 1.65 7.58
CA MET A 312 -18.39 2.38 8.42
C MET A 312 -18.92 3.64 7.71
N LEU A 313 -18.03 4.46 7.16
CA LEU A 313 -18.43 5.69 6.48
C LEU A 313 -19.37 5.40 5.31
N ARG A 314 -19.07 4.39 4.48
CA ARG A 314 -19.94 3.96 3.39
C ARG A 314 -21.35 3.63 3.87
N ASN A 315 -21.47 2.87 4.95
CA ASN A 315 -22.76 2.47 5.49
C ASN A 315 -23.53 3.67 6.06
N LEU A 316 -22.81 4.63 6.64
CA LEU A 316 -23.39 5.82 7.24
C LEU A 316 -23.69 6.97 6.26
N VAL A 317 -23.25 6.92 5.01
CA VAL A 317 -23.53 7.95 3.98
C VAL A 317 -25.00 8.44 4.00
N PRO A 318 -26.03 7.57 4.04
CA PRO A 318 -27.43 8.00 4.07
C PRO A 318 -27.83 8.80 5.31
N HIS A 319 -27.10 8.65 6.41
CA HIS A 319 -27.38 9.27 7.71
C HIS A 319 -26.60 10.58 7.91
N LEU A 320 -25.48 10.76 7.20
CA LEU A 320 -24.52 11.85 7.41
C LEU A 320 -24.79 13.11 6.57
N GLY A 321 -25.88 13.13 5.79
CA GLY A 321 -26.20 14.24 4.88
C GLY A 321 -25.29 14.30 3.65
N ILE A 322 -24.57 13.22 3.35
CA ILE A 322 -23.79 13.07 2.12
C ILE A 322 -24.73 12.62 0.99
N PRO A 323 -24.61 13.19 -0.23
CA PRO A 323 -25.44 12.78 -1.36
C PRO A 323 -25.36 11.26 -1.63
N THR A 324 -26.50 10.58 -1.71
CA THR A 324 -26.56 9.10 -1.86
C THR A 324 -26.07 8.58 -3.20
N ASN A 325 -25.88 9.47 -4.18
CA ASN A 325 -25.22 9.17 -5.45
C ASN A 325 -23.69 9.05 -5.32
N PHE A 326 -23.09 9.47 -4.20
CA PHE A 326 -21.66 9.32 -3.93
C PHE A 326 -21.41 7.91 -3.39
N LYS A 327 -21.32 6.94 -4.31
CA LYS A 327 -21.11 5.52 -3.97
C LYS A 327 -19.63 5.15 -3.84
N ASP A 328 -18.78 5.92 -4.50
CA ASP A 328 -17.35 5.62 -4.66
C ASP A 328 -16.52 6.38 -3.60
N PRO A 329 -15.46 5.77 -3.02
CA PRO A 329 -14.61 6.39 -2.01
C PRO A 329 -14.03 7.76 -2.40
N ASP A 330 -13.70 7.96 -3.67
CA ASP A 330 -13.22 9.23 -4.23
C ASP A 330 -14.24 10.37 -4.17
N LYS A 331 -15.51 10.06 -3.89
CA LYS A 331 -16.59 11.04 -3.74
C LYS A 331 -17.05 11.16 -2.29
N PHE A 332 -17.40 10.04 -1.64
CA PHE A 332 -18.00 10.13 -0.31
C PHE A 332 -16.98 10.46 0.79
N VAL A 333 -15.70 10.07 0.65
CA VAL A 333 -14.67 10.41 1.65
C VAL A 333 -14.37 11.92 1.68
N PRO A 334 -14.06 12.59 0.56
CA PRO A 334 -13.83 14.04 0.59
C PRO A 334 -15.08 14.80 1.01
N ALA A 335 -16.27 14.38 0.58
CA ALA A 335 -17.53 14.98 1.04
C ALA A 335 -17.71 14.86 2.56
N ALA A 336 -17.41 13.70 3.14
CA ALA A 336 -17.46 13.49 4.58
C ALA A 336 -16.44 14.37 5.32
N TYR A 337 -15.22 14.52 4.77
CA TYR A 337 -14.21 15.41 5.36
C TYR A 337 -14.71 16.85 5.41
N GLU A 338 -15.24 17.37 4.30
CA GLU A 338 -15.71 18.76 4.27
C GLU A 338 -16.91 19.00 5.17
N LEU A 339 -17.87 18.06 5.21
CA LEU A 339 -19.07 18.20 6.01
C LEU A 339 -18.82 18.00 7.51
N LEU A 340 -18.08 16.95 7.88
CA LEU A 340 -17.94 16.53 9.28
C LEU A 340 -16.74 17.16 9.98
N VAL A 341 -15.66 17.44 9.25
CA VAL A 341 -14.43 17.98 9.83
C VAL A 341 -14.33 19.49 9.60
N LEU A 342 -14.59 19.95 8.37
CA LEU A 342 -14.49 21.38 8.04
C LEU A 342 -15.79 22.16 8.22
N GLY A 343 -16.94 21.48 8.34
CA GLY A 343 -18.25 22.11 8.49
C GLY A 343 -18.72 22.90 7.26
N ARG A 344 -18.27 22.53 6.05
CA ARG A 344 -18.59 23.22 4.79
C ARG A 344 -19.15 22.27 3.72
N SER A 345 -19.74 22.83 2.67
CA SER A 345 -20.28 22.05 1.55
C SER A 345 -19.17 21.38 0.71
N PRO A 346 -19.44 20.20 0.10
CA PRO A 346 -18.46 19.51 -0.74
C PRO A 346 -17.99 20.33 -1.95
N THR A 347 -16.71 20.21 -2.29
CA THR A 347 -16.03 20.92 -3.38
C THR A 347 -15.21 19.97 -4.24
N ALA A 348 -15.07 20.29 -5.53
CA ALA A 348 -14.26 19.50 -6.45
C ALA A 348 -12.76 19.51 -6.11
N ALA A 349 -12.28 20.57 -5.43
CA ALA A 349 -10.89 20.69 -5.02
C ALA A 349 -10.50 19.62 -3.99
N GLU A 350 -11.39 19.32 -3.04
CA GLU A 350 -11.12 18.28 -2.03
C GLU A 350 -11.12 16.89 -2.66
N SER A 351 -11.98 16.62 -3.64
CA SER A 351 -11.93 15.38 -4.42
C SER A 351 -10.59 15.19 -5.14
N GLN A 352 -10.06 16.25 -5.77
CA GLN A 352 -8.75 16.18 -6.43
C GLN A 352 -7.63 15.92 -5.42
N ARG A 353 -7.67 16.57 -4.26
CA ARG A 353 -6.72 16.33 -3.16
C ARG A 353 -6.78 14.88 -2.67
N PHE A 354 -7.98 14.33 -2.51
CA PHE A 354 -8.19 12.93 -2.13
C PHE A 354 -7.54 11.98 -3.16
N THR A 355 -7.83 12.16 -4.45
CA THR A 355 -7.24 11.34 -5.51
C THR A 355 -5.71 11.41 -5.49
N ALA A 356 -5.13 12.61 -5.34
CA ALA A 356 -3.68 12.77 -5.26
C ALA A 356 -3.06 12.04 -4.05
N HIS A 357 -3.69 12.08 -2.88
CA HIS A 357 -3.24 11.30 -1.73
C HIS A 357 -3.37 9.79 -1.94
N LEU A 358 -4.49 9.34 -2.53
CA LEU A 358 -4.71 7.93 -2.83
C LEU A 358 -3.68 7.39 -3.83
N ASP A 359 -3.36 8.16 -4.87
CA ASP A 359 -2.34 7.81 -5.84
C ASP A 359 -0.94 7.77 -5.21
N ALA A 360 -0.59 8.77 -4.39
CA ALA A 360 0.66 8.76 -3.64
C ALA A 360 0.78 7.54 -2.72
N ALA A 361 -0.32 7.16 -2.04
CA ALA A 361 -0.40 5.97 -1.20
C ALA A 361 -0.17 4.69 -2.01
N ARG A 362 -0.87 4.53 -3.14
CA ARG A 362 -0.82 3.35 -4.01
C ARG A 362 0.55 3.17 -4.65
N TYR A 363 1.05 4.21 -5.31
CA TYR A 363 2.31 4.15 -6.02
C TYR A 363 3.50 4.08 -5.06
N GLY A 364 3.48 4.88 -3.98
CA GLY A 364 4.55 4.87 -2.97
C GLY A 364 4.68 3.51 -2.29
N ARG A 365 3.54 2.90 -1.91
CA ARG A 365 3.51 1.52 -1.40
C ARG A 365 4.09 0.53 -2.37
N ARG A 366 3.68 0.57 -3.64
CA ARG A 366 4.14 -0.36 -4.69
C ARG A 366 5.65 -0.27 -4.89
N ILE A 367 6.17 0.95 -5.05
CA ILE A 367 7.61 1.21 -5.24
C ILE A 367 8.40 0.63 -4.06
N LEU A 368 8.02 0.96 -2.81
CA LEU A 368 8.76 0.48 -1.65
C LEU A 368 8.73 -1.04 -1.50
N LEU A 369 7.57 -1.68 -1.71
CA LEU A 369 7.48 -3.14 -1.62
C LEU A 369 8.41 -3.85 -2.61
N ASP A 370 8.55 -3.31 -3.82
CA ASP A 370 9.51 -3.85 -4.80
C ASP A 370 10.96 -3.62 -4.34
N LEU A 371 11.30 -2.39 -3.97
CA LEU A 371 12.65 -2.00 -3.57
C LEU A 371 13.13 -2.72 -2.30
N GLU A 372 12.20 -3.10 -1.42
CA GLU A 372 12.49 -3.92 -0.24
C GLU A 372 13.02 -5.31 -0.62
N VAL A 373 12.64 -5.89 -1.76
CA VAL A 373 13.01 -7.28 -2.15
C VAL A 373 13.94 -7.40 -3.34
N ILE A 374 14.06 -6.38 -4.19
CA ILE A 374 14.98 -6.38 -5.33
C ILE A 374 16.42 -6.44 -4.85
N ASP A 375 17.24 -7.34 -5.41
CA ASP A 375 18.63 -7.43 -5.01
C ASP A 375 19.46 -6.28 -5.66
N PRO A 376 19.96 -5.29 -4.89
CA PRO A 376 20.79 -4.22 -5.45
C PRO A 376 22.13 -4.75 -6.00
N GLY A 377 22.56 -5.95 -5.59
CA GLY A 377 23.74 -6.61 -6.16
C GLY A 377 23.54 -7.09 -7.60
N ASN A 378 22.30 -7.30 -8.02
CA ASN A 378 21.94 -7.84 -9.32
C ASN A 378 21.47 -6.74 -10.28
N LEU A 379 22.40 -6.22 -11.09
CA LEU A 379 22.11 -5.14 -12.04
C LEU A 379 21.06 -5.51 -13.08
N ALA A 380 21.03 -6.76 -13.56
CA ALA A 380 20.03 -7.21 -14.52
C ALA A 380 18.61 -7.23 -13.91
N GLU A 381 18.49 -7.59 -12.64
CA GLU A 381 17.24 -7.50 -11.90
C GLU A 381 16.78 -6.04 -11.74
N LEU A 382 17.71 -5.12 -11.43
CA LEU A 382 17.43 -3.70 -11.30
C LEU A 382 16.99 -3.07 -12.63
N GLU A 383 17.68 -3.37 -13.74
CA GLU A 383 17.29 -2.93 -15.08
C GLU A 383 15.89 -3.43 -15.47
N THR A 384 15.60 -4.70 -15.17
CA THR A 384 14.28 -5.29 -15.43
C THR A 384 13.19 -4.63 -14.59
N TRP A 385 13.50 -4.26 -13.34
CA TRP A 385 12.58 -3.50 -12.50
C TRP A 385 12.33 -2.11 -13.06
N LEU A 386 13.39 -1.39 -13.48
CA LEU A 386 13.25 -0.07 -14.10
C LEU A 386 12.34 -0.15 -15.34
N ALA A 387 12.41 -1.21 -16.14
CA ALA A 387 11.53 -1.37 -17.30
C ALA A 387 10.03 -1.53 -16.96
N VAL A 388 9.67 -1.92 -15.73
CA VAL A 388 8.27 -2.15 -15.31
C VAL A 388 7.75 -1.14 -14.27
N ALA A 389 8.65 -0.37 -13.65
CA ALA A 389 8.33 0.53 -12.55
C ALA A 389 7.96 1.96 -13.01
N GLU A 390 8.20 2.30 -14.28
CA GLU A 390 8.08 3.67 -14.81
C GLU A 390 6.71 4.30 -14.51
N ASP A 391 5.61 3.59 -14.80
CA ASP A 391 4.24 4.07 -14.53
C ASP A 391 4.02 4.38 -13.05
N SER A 392 4.62 3.58 -12.16
CA SER A 392 4.47 3.79 -10.72
C SER A 392 5.30 4.97 -10.24
N LEU A 393 6.51 5.14 -10.79
CA LEU A 393 7.39 6.25 -10.47
C LEU A 393 6.83 7.60 -10.95
N GLU A 394 6.33 7.66 -12.19
CA GLU A 394 5.68 8.87 -12.73
C GLU A 394 4.33 9.14 -12.04
N GLY A 395 3.57 8.09 -11.72
CA GLY A 395 2.34 8.21 -10.93
C GLY A 395 2.60 8.82 -9.55
N TYR A 396 3.59 8.29 -8.81
CA TYR A 396 3.99 8.84 -7.52
C TYR A 396 4.48 10.29 -7.64
N ARG A 397 5.37 10.58 -8.60
CA ARG A 397 5.90 11.94 -8.85
C ARG A 397 4.77 12.94 -9.12
N THR A 398 3.81 12.56 -9.96
CA THR A 398 2.67 13.43 -10.32
C THR A 398 1.79 13.72 -9.10
N ALA A 399 1.46 12.67 -8.34
CA ALA A 399 0.69 12.79 -7.11
C ALA A 399 1.43 13.65 -6.06
N TYR A 400 2.72 13.37 -5.83
CA TYR A 400 3.56 14.12 -4.90
C TYR A 400 3.66 15.60 -5.27
N ARG A 401 3.85 15.90 -6.56
CA ARG A 401 3.87 17.28 -7.08
C ARG A 401 2.54 17.98 -6.89
N SER A 402 1.42 17.29 -7.12
CA SER A 402 0.09 17.85 -6.89
C SER A 402 -0.15 18.20 -5.41
N LEU A 403 0.44 17.43 -4.49
CA LEU A 403 0.25 17.62 -3.05
C LEU A 403 1.20 18.67 -2.45
N THR A 404 2.43 18.76 -2.98
CA THR A 404 3.53 19.50 -2.35
C THR A 404 4.03 20.67 -3.19
N GLY A 405 3.73 20.69 -4.49
CA GLY A 405 4.32 21.61 -5.46
C GLY A 405 5.75 21.24 -5.89
N ILE A 406 6.37 20.21 -5.29
CA ILE A 406 7.72 19.76 -5.66
C ILE A 406 7.65 18.75 -6.78
N ASP A 407 8.42 19.01 -7.83
CA ASP A 407 8.66 18.02 -8.88
C ASP A 407 9.93 17.21 -8.57
N LEU A 408 9.77 15.94 -8.20
CA LEU A 408 10.88 15.01 -7.93
C LEU A 408 11.77 14.76 -9.16
N GLY A 409 11.30 15.12 -10.37
CA GLY A 409 12.06 15.04 -11.61
C GLY A 409 12.95 16.25 -11.90
N VAL A 410 13.00 17.25 -11.00
CA VAL A 410 13.83 18.47 -11.09
C VAL A 410 14.76 18.51 -9.87
N GLY A 411 16.05 18.83 -10.06
CA GLY A 411 17.16 18.57 -9.11
C GLY A 411 17.14 19.27 -7.73
N SER A 412 16.01 19.80 -7.27
CA SER A 412 15.84 20.43 -5.95
C SER A 412 15.00 19.51 -5.05
N LEU A 413 15.65 18.72 -4.19
CA LEU A 413 14.99 18.04 -3.07
C LEU A 413 14.72 19.09 -1.98
N THR A 414 13.47 19.53 -1.86
CA THR A 414 13.02 20.30 -0.70
C THR A 414 12.26 19.39 0.26
N ASN A 415 12.62 19.41 1.55
CA ASN A 415 12.00 18.56 2.58
C ASN A 415 10.66 19.13 3.02
N ILE A 416 9.61 18.97 2.21
CA ILE A 416 8.29 19.52 2.54
C ILE A 416 7.60 18.76 3.67
N GLU A 417 7.75 17.44 3.77
CA GLU A 417 7.05 16.66 4.80
C GLU A 417 7.64 16.82 6.22
N GLN A 418 8.72 17.60 6.35
CA GLN A 418 9.27 18.05 7.63
C GLN A 418 8.77 19.45 8.03
N GLN A 419 8.19 20.22 7.10
CA GLN A 419 7.85 21.64 7.30
C GLN A 419 6.36 21.97 7.10
N VAL A 420 5.63 21.23 6.24
CA VAL A 420 4.20 21.48 5.92
C VAL A 420 3.28 20.61 6.70
#